data_AF-A0AAU8M0R3-F1
#
_entry.id   AF-A0AAU8M0R3-F1
#
_cell.length_a   1.000
_cell.length_b   1.000
_cell.length_c   1.000
_cell.angle_alpha   90.00
_cell.angle_beta   90.00
_cell.angle_gamma   90.00
#
_symmetry.space_group_name_H-M   'P 1'
#
loop_
_entity.id
_entity.type
_entity.pdbx_description
1 polymer ?
#
loop_
_entity_poly.entity_id
_entity_poly.type
_entity_poly.pdbx_seq_one_letter_code
_entity_poly.pdbx_strand_id
1 'polypeptide(L)'
;MKFRGINHLALVTADMEATIRFWRDLMGMRLIHGFGEGDFRQYFFEIDEQSCLAFFEWDGAEPIAKKLHGQPISGPRVFDHIAFELDSQEEVWALKDKLEAAGFACSDMIDHDFIHSVYSFDPNGIPIEFCYKIKGREIRRKPVINDSSPPPAAQEGADPQPGIWPEVTQPTPEKAWAVKPGDSSGFFKK
;
A
#
# COMPACT_ATOMS: atom_id res chain seq x y z
N MET A 1 -6.89 16.97 -14.04
CA MET A 1 -5.72 16.32 -13.42
C MET A 1 -5.88 14.81 -13.53
N LYS A 2 -4.81 14.03 -13.76
CA LYS A 2 -4.88 12.57 -13.82
C LYS A 2 -3.77 11.96 -12.96
N PHE A 3 -4.14 11.15 -11.98
CA PHE A 3 -3.20 10.36 -11.19
C PHE A 3 -2.70 9.16 -12.00
N ARG A 4 -1.45 8.76 -11.78
CA ARG A 4 -0.75 7.71 -12.55
C ARG A 4 -0.54 6.41 -11.78
N GLY A 5 -1.24 6.21 -10.67
CA GLY A 5 -1.00 5.12 -9.73
C GLY A 5 -0.41 5.61 -8.42
N ILE A 6 0.01 4.67 -7.58
CA ILE A 6 0.74 4.94 -6.34
C ILE A 6 2.22 4.92 -6.70
N ASN A 7 2.90 6.06 -6.67
CA ASN A 7 4.34 6.08 -6.97
C ASN A 7 5.13 5.29 -5.90
N HIS A 8 4.84 5.54 -4.63
CA HIS A 8 5.31 4.71 -3.54
C HIS A 8 4.39 4.83 -2.32
N LEU A 9 4.36 3.79 -1.49
CA LEU A 9 3.81 3.83 -0.12
C LEU A 9 4.97 3.74 0.87
N ALA A 10 5.13 4.74 1.75
CA ALA A 10 6.16 4.72 2.78
C ALA A 10 5.60 4.21 4.12
N LEU A 11 6.26 3.21 4.68
CA LEU A 11 5.96 2.58 5.97
C LEU A 11 7.17 2.71 6.91
N VAL A 12 7.03 2.23 8.14
CA VAL A 12 8.06 2.31 9.18
C VAL A 12 8.43 0.91 9.63
N THR A 13 9.72 0.70 9.91
CA THR A 13 10.25 -0.50 10.54
C THR A 13 11.24 -0.12 11.64
N ALA A 14 11.40 -0.99 12.64
CA ALA A 14 12.50 -0.92 13.60
C ALA A 14 13.66 -1.88 13.27
N ASP A 15 13.48 -2.76 12.29
CA ASP A 15 14.49 -3.73 11.84
C ASP A 15 14.46 -3.81 10.30
N MET A 16 15.30 -3.00 9.68
CA MET A 16 15.44 -2.96 8.23
C MET A 16 16.02 -4.26 7.67
N GLU A 17 16.83 -5.00 8.43
CA GLU A 17 17.35 -6.31 7.98
C GLU A 17 16.18 -7.30 7.86
N ALA A 18 15.37 -7.45 8.91
CA ALA A 18 14.18 -8.32 8.88
C ALA A 18 13.20 -7.90 7.76
N THR A 19 13.01 -6.59 7.57
CA THR A 19 12.17 -6.03 6.50
C THR A 19 12.71 -6.39 5.11
N ILE A 20 14.02 -6.27 4.88
CA ILE A 20 14.65 -6.67 3.62
C ILE A 20 14.51 -8.18 3.40
N ARG A 21 14.75 -9.01 4.43
CA ARG A 21 14.60 -10.46 4.32
C ARG A 21 13.18 -10.86 3.95
N PHE A 22 12.19 -10.20 4.53
CA PHE A 22 10.80 -10.47 4.19
C PHE A 22 10.46 -10.00 2.77
N TRP A 23 10.59 -8.72 2.48
CA TRP A 23 10.08 -8.16 1.22
C TRP A 23 10.92 -8.54 0.00
N ARG A 24 12.25 -8.58 0.12
CA ARG A 24 13.12 -8.98 -0.99
C ARG A 24 13.27 -10.48 -1.11
N ASP A 25 13.63 -11.16 -0.02
CA ASP A 25 14.05 -12.56 -0.11
C ASP A 25 12.86 -13.53 -0.08
N LEU A 26 11.84 -13.28 0.75
CA LEU A 26 10.65 -14.14 0.83
C LEU A 26 9.58 -13.76 -0.21
N MET A 27 9.24 -12.48 -0.30
CA MET A 27 8.20 -11.97 -1.20
C MET A 27 8.69 -11.74 -2.63
N GLY A 28 10.01 -11.66 -2.85
CA GLY A 28 10.60 -11.52 -4.18
C GLY A 28 10.60 -10.09 -4.76
N MET A 29 10.26 -9.08 -3.96
CA MET A 29 10.24 -7.68 -4.41
C MET A 29 11.65 -7.11 -4.46
N ARG A 30 12.11 -6.70 -5.64
CA ARG A 30 13.48 -6.20 -5.81
C ARG A 30 13.72 -4.97 -4.96
N LEU A 31 14.80 -4.96 -4.17
CA LEU A 31 15.26 -3.74 -3.51
C LEU A 31 15.96 -2.84 -4.55
N ILE A 32 15.31 -1.75 -4.94
CA ILE A 32 15.73 -0.94 -6.11
C ILE A 32 16.36 0.40 -5.74
N HIS A 33 16.16 0.88 -4.51
CA HIS A 33 16.79 2.10 -4.02
C HIS A 33 16.96 2.03 -2.50
N GLY A 34 18.00 2.68 -2.00
CA GLY A 34 18.30 2.74 -0.58
C GLY A 34 19.18 3.95 -0.30
N PHE A 35 18.87 4.65 0.78
CA PHE A 35 19.62 5.78 1.29
C PHE A 35 19.80 5.63 2.79
N GLY A 36 20.98 5.95 3.30
CA GLY A 36 21.24 5.99 4.72
C GLY A 36 22.35 6.97 5.08
N GLU A 37 22.10 7.80 6.09
CA GLU A 37 23.05 8.77 6.63
C GLU A 37 22.80 8.93 8.15
N GLY A 38 23.82 8.65 8.95
CA GLY A 38 23.66 8.58 10.41
C GLY A 38 22.59 7.55 10.81
N ASP A 39 21.64 8.00 11.63
CA ASP A 39 20.51 7.18 12.12
C ASP A 39 19.32 7.15 11.14
N PHE A 40 19.41 7.87 10.03
CA PHE A 40 18.36 7.88 9.01
C PHE A 40 18.61 6.81 7.96
N ARG A 41 17.59 5.97 7.69
CA ARG A 41 17.59 5.02 6.59
C ARG A 41 16.23 4.99 5.90
N GLN A 42 16.26 4.90 4.57
CA GLN A 42 15.08 4.70 3.75
C GLN A 42 15.39 3.74 2.58
N TYR A 43 14.55 2.72 2.39
CA TYR A 43 14.73 1.69 1.35
C TYR A 43 13.44 1.48 0.54
N PHE A 44 13.57 1.16 -0.74
CA PHE A 44 12.47 0.99 -1.69
C PHE A 44 12.51 -0.39 -2.34
N PHE A 45 11.36 -1.05 -2.35
CA PHE A 45 11.09 -2.35 -2.95
C PHE A 45 10.11 -2.18 -4.12
N GLU A 46 10.44 -2.77 -5.26
CA GLU A 46 9.66 -2.72 -6.49
C GLU A 46 8.43 -3.63 -6.40
N ILE A 47 7.23 -3.06 -6.57
CA ILE A 47 5.97 -3.82 -6.69
C ILE A 47 5.72 -4.11 -8.17
N ASP A 48 5.76 -3.06 -8.99
CA ASP A 48 5.67 -3.11 -10.45
C ASP A 48 6.50 -1.97 -11.07
N GLU A 49 6.37 -1.73 -12.38
CA GLU A 49 7.09 -0.67 -13.10
C GLU A 49 6.76 0.76 -12.62
N GLN A 50 5.71 0.95 -11.80
CA GLN A 50 5.17 2.28 -11.45
C GLN A 50 5.13 2.52 -9.93
N SER A 51 5.14 1.46 -9.13
CA SER A 51 4.78 1.47 -7.73
C SER A 51 5.85 0.80 -6.87
N CYS A 52 6.19 1.43 -5.76
CA CYS A 52 7.14 0.90 -4.79
C CYS A 52 6.55 0.83 -3.39
N LEU A 53 7.03 -0.12 -2.59
CA LEU A 53 6.92 -0.06 -1.15
C LEU A 53 8.20 0.54 -0.58
N ALA A 54 8.12 1.50 0.33
CA ALA A 54 9.27 2.12 0.96
C ALA A 54 9.20 1.98 2.47
N PHE A 55 10.36 1.88 3.13
CA PHE A 55 10.45 1.82 4.58
C PHE A 55 11.43 2.86 5.10
N PHE A 56 11.02 3.62 6.10
CA PHE A 56 11.93 4.32 7.00
C PHE A 56 12.28 3.41 8.18
N GLU A 57 13.55 3.39 8.57
CA GLU A 57 13.96 2.73 9.82
C GLU A 57 13.96 3.76 10.96
N TRP A 58 13.10 3.55 11.96
CA TRP A 58 13.00 4.40 13.14
C TRP A 58 13.29 3.59 14.39
N ASP A 59 14.32 3.99 15.14
CA ASP A 59 14.63 3.37 16.43
C ASP A 59 13.46 3.53 17.42
N GLY A 60 13.18 2.47 18.17
CA GLY A 60 12.06 2.41 19.11
C GLY A 60 10.66 2.32 18.47
N ALA A 61 10.54 2.19 17.14
CA ALA A 61 9.25 1.87 16.53
C ALA A 61 8.78 0.47 16.96
N GLU A 62 7.56 0.36 17.46
CA GLU A 62 6.99 -0.93 17.87
C GLU A 62 6.09 -1.51 16.77
N PRO A 63 6.06 -2.84 16.60
CA PRO A 63 5.12 -3.49 15.70
C PRO A 63 3.67 -3.09 16.00
N ILE A 64 2.87 -2.91 14.95
CA ILE A 64 1.44 -2.61 15.12
C ILE A 64 0.77 -3.82 15.78
N ALA A 65 -0.04 -3.56 16.81
CA ALA A 65 -0.84 -4.59 17.44
C ALA A 65 -1.73 -5.29 16.40
N LYS A 66 -1.59 -6.61 16.28
CA LYS A 66 -2.34 -7.41 15.31
C LYS A 66 -3.84 -7.28 15.56
N LYS A 67 -4.59 -7.07 14.49
CA LYS A 67 -6.06 -7.07 14.45
C LYS A 67 -6.52 -7.91 13.27
N LEU A 68 -7.78 -8.32 13.26
CA LEU A 68 -8.36 -8.90 12.05
C LEU A 68 -8.52 -7.82 10.96
N HIS A 69 -8.08 -8.14 9.74
CA HIS A 69 -8.15 -7.26 8.58
C HIS A 69 -9.60 -6.86 8.30
N GLY A 70 -9.83 -5.58 7.97
CA GLY A 70 -11.18 -5.06 7.72
C GLY A 70 -12.14 -5.02 8.93
N GLN A 71 -11.77 -5.56 10.10
CA GLN A 71 -12.62 -5.50 11.28
C GLN A 71 -12.49 -4.18 12.04
N PRO A 72 -13.61 -3.60 12.51
CA PRO A 72 -13.62 -2.33 13.22
C PRO A 72 -12.98 -2.48 14.59
N ILE A 73 -12.19 -1.48 14.97
CA ILE A 73 -11.63 -1.34 16.31
C ILE A 73 -11.71 0.12 16.72
N SER A 74 -12.01 0.39 17.99
CA SER A 74 -12.11 1.75 18.52
C SER A 74 -10.73 2.38 18.74
N GLY A 75 -10.66 3.72 18.70
CA GLY A 75 -9.45 4.51 18.94
C GLY A 75 -8.71 4.96 17.67
N PRO A 76 -7.59 5.69 17.81
CA PRO A 76 -6.83 6.21 16.68
C PRO A 76 -6.30 5.08 15.78
N ARG A 77 -6.50 5.23 14.46
CA ARG A 77 -5.92 4.36 13.43
C ARG A 77 -5.30 5.21 12.34
N VAL A 78 -4.16 4.75 11.86
CA VAL A 78 -3.42 5.38 10.75
C VAL A 78 -3.55 4.56 9.48
N PHE A 79 -3.71 3.24 9.60
CA PHE A 79 -3.65 2.30 8.47
C PHE A 79 -4.40 1.00 8.79
N ASP A 80 -5.08 0.39 7.81
CA ASP A 80 -5.75 -0.91 7.96
C ASP A 80 -4.92 -2.06 7.37
N HIS A 81 -4.71 -2.08 6.06
CA HIS A 81 -3.88 -3.06 5.35
C HIS A 81 -3.48 -2.53 3.97
N ILE A 82 -2.46 -3.15 3.37
CA ILE A 82 -2.12 -3.02 1.93
C ILE A 82 -2.56 -4.28 1.20
N ALA A 83 -3.19 -4.13 0.04
CA ALA A 83 -3.57 -5.23 -0.84
C ALA A 83 -2.67 -5.30 -2.07
N PHE A 84 -2.12 -6.48 -2.36
CA PHE A 84 -1.36 -6.78 -3.57
C PHE A 84 -2.16 -7.73 -4.48
N GLU A 85 -2.40 -7.32 -5.72
CA GLU A 85 -3.04 -8.17 -6.73
C GLU A 85 -1.99 -9.10 -7.37
N LEU A 86 -2.31 -10.39 -7.49
CA LEU A 86 -1.54 -11.41 -8.21
C LEU A 86 -2.24 -11.80 -9.52
N ASP A 87 -1.52 -12.44 -10.42
CA ASP A 87 -2.02 -12.72 -11.78
C ASP A 87 -3.04 -13.87 -11.82
N SER A 88 -3.04 -14.73 -10.80
CA SER A 88 -3.91 -15.90 -10.75
C SER A 88 -4.26 -16.33 -9.32
N GLN A 89 -5.36 -17.07 -9.18
CA GLN A 89 -5.74 -17.67 -7.90
C GLN A 89 -4.72 -18.72 -7.45
N GLU A 90 -4.12 -19.43 -8.39
CA GLU A 90 -3.06 -20.41 -8.15
C GLU A 90 -1.83 -19.76 -7.51
N GLU A 91 -1.46 -18.54 -7.94
CA GLU A 91 -0.39 -17.77 -7.31
C GLU A 91 -0.73 -17.33 -5.89
N VAL A 92 -1.98 -16.97 -5.60
CA VAL A 92 -2.42 -16.65 -4.23
C VAL A 92 -2.26 -17.86 -3.31
N TRP A 93 -2.64 -19.06 -3.77
CA TRP A 93 -2.44 -20.31 -3.01
C TRP A 93 -0.95 -20.63 -2.82
N ALA A 94 -0.15 -20.54 -3.88
CA ALA A 94 1.29 -20.77 -3.80
C ALA A 94 1.98 -19.78 -2.85
N LEU A 95 1.53 -18.53 -2.83
CA LEU A 95 2.03 -17.52 -1.90
C LEU A 95 1.64 -17.83 -0.46
N LYS A 96 0.39 -18.24 -0.22
CA LYS A 96 -0.09 -18.67 1.11
C LYS A 96 0.80 -19.81 1.64
N ASP A 97 1.03 -20.85 0.86
CA ASP A 97 1.87 -21.99 1.25
C ASP A 97 3.31 -21.55 1.55
N LYS A 98 3.86 -20.62 0.75
CA LYS A 98 5.19 -20.05 0.96
C LYS A 98 5.30 -19.30 2.29
N LEU A 99 4.31 -18.46 2.61
CA LEU A 99 4.27 -17.71 3.87
C LEU A 99 4.17 -18.64 5.08
N GLU A 100 3.29 -19.64 5.02
CA GLU A 100 3.10 -20.59 6.13
C GLU A 100 4.34 -21.46 6.35
N ALA A 101 5.00 -21.91 5.27
CA ALA A 101 6.28 -22.62 5.36
C ALA A 101 7.39 -21.77 6.00
N ALA A 102 7.33 -20.44 5.84
CA ALA A 102 8.24 -19.49 6.47
C ALA A 102 7.81 -19.07 7.89
N GLY A 103 6.72 -19.61 8.43
CA GLY A 103 6.22 -19.32 9.78
C GLY A 103 5.31 -18.09 9.88
N PHE A 104 4.89 -17.52 8.75
CA PHE A 104 3.92 -16.43 8.70
C PHE A 104 2.51 -17.01 8.53
N ALA A 105 1.66 -16.83 9.54
CA ALA A 105 0.28 -17.27 9.48
C ALA A 105 -0.49 -16.55 8.36
N CYS A 106 -1.32 -17.30 7.64
CA CYS A 106 -2.24 -16.78 6.66
C CYS A 106 -3.68 -17.17 7.00
N SER A 107 -4.64 -16.34 6.60
CA SER A 107 -6.05 -16.71 6.66
C SER A 107 -6.40 -17.79 5.63
N ASP A 108 -7.61 -18.33 5.75
CA ASP A 108 -8.28 -18.99 4.63
C ASP A 108 -8.53 -17.99 3.48
N MET A 109 -8.86 -18.53 2.29
CA MET A 109 -9.28 -17.72 1.13
C MET A 109 -10.68 -17.14 1.38
N ILE A 110 -10.80 -15.82 1.26
CA ILE A 110 -12.03 -15.07 1.49
C ILE A 110 -12.56 -14.52 0.16
N ASP A 111 -13.85 -14.68 -0.09
CA ASP A 111 -14.53 -14.13 -1.28
C ASP A 111 -15.14 -12.75 -0.98
N HIS A 112 -14.73 -11.75 -1.76
CA HIS A 112 -15.26 -10.39 -1.72
C HIS A 112 -16.06 -10.03 -2.98
N ASP A 113 -16.57 -11.02 -3.71
CA ASP A 113 -17.34 -10.97 -4.96
C ASP A 113 -16.59 -10.45 -6.19
N PHE A 114 -15.63 -9.53 -6.03
CA PHE A 114 -14.77 -9.02 -7.12
C PHE A 114 -13.30 -9.45 -7.02
N ILE A 115 -12.88 -9.91 -5.86
CA ILE A 115 -11.54 -10.49 -5.58
C ILE A 115 -11.67 -11.68 -4.63
N HIS A 116 -10.75 -12.62 -4.76
CA HIS A 116 -10.47 -13.63 -3.73
C HIS A 116 -9.17 -13.26 -3.01
N SER A 117 -9.19 -13.29 -1.68
CA SER A 117 -8.12 -12.71 -0.87
C SER A 117 -7.66 -13.64 0.25
N VAL A 118 -6.37 -13.60 0.57
CA VAL A 118 -5.79 -14.14 1.81
C VAL A 118 -5.08 -13.03 2.58
N TYR A 119 -5.00 -13.18 3.90
CA TYR A 119 -4.51 -12.13 4.79
C TYR A 119 -3.35 -12.63 5.65
N SER A 120 -2.31 -11.80 5.78
CA SER A 120 -1.13 -12.07 6.62
C SER A 120 -0.57 -10.79 7.24
N PHE A 121 0.61 -10.89 7.86
CA PHE A 121 1.36 -9.77 8.43
C PHE A 121 2.84 -9.87 8.07
N ASP A 122 3.48 -8.73 7.88
CA ASP A 122 4.94 -8.65 7.79
C ASP A 122 5.60 -8.74 9.19
N PRO A 123 6.96 -8.75 9.27
CA PRO A 123 7.67 -8.76 10.55
C PRO A 123 7.39 -7.56 11.48
N ASN A 124 6.94 -6.43 10.92
CA ASN A 124 6.57 -5.22 11.65
C ASN A 124 5.09 -5.23 12.10
N GLY A 125 4.36 -6.32 11.84
CA GLY A 125 2.93 -6.39 12.13
C GLY A 125 2.07 -5.58 11.15
N ILE A 126 2.61 -5.17 10.01
CA ILE A 126 1.85 -4.50 8.96
C ILE A 126 0.87 -5.51 8.35
N PRO A 127 -0.44 -5.22 8.36
CA PRO A 127 -1.42 -6.14 7.80
C PRO A 127 -1.37 -6.11 6.27
N ILE A 128 -1.30 -7.30 5.66
CA ILE A 128 -1.22 -7.47 4.20
C ILE A 128 -2.39 -8.32 3.71
N GLU A 129 -2.96 -7.92 2.59
CA GLU A 129 -3.87 -8.70 1.76
C GLU A 129 -3.15 -9.10 0.47
N PHE A 130 -3.29 -10.35 0.05
CA PHE A 130 -2.93 -10.82 -1.27
C PHE A 130 -4.18 -11.31 -1.97
N CYS A 131 -4.44 -10.78 -3.16
CA CYS A 131 -5.70 -11.03 -3.81
C CYS A 131 -5.56 -11.34 -5.30
N TYR A 132 -6.57 -12.01 -5.85
CA TYR A 132 -6.72 -12.24 -7.27
C TYR A 132 -8.08 -11.71 -7.71
N LYS A 133 -8.10 -10.98 -8.83
CA LYS A 133 -9.32 -10.42 -9.39
C LYS A 133 -10.18 -11.47 -10.09
N ILE A 134 -11.44 -11.55 -9.70
CA ILE A 134 -12.41 -12.46 -10.31
C ILE A 134 -12.80 -11.97 -11.71
N LYS A 135 -12.71 -12.86 -12.70
CA LYS A 135 -13.05 -12.55 -14.10
C LYS A 135 -14.52 -12.15 -14.24
N GLY A 136 -14.80 -11.14 -15.07
CA GLY A 136 -16.15 -10.63 -15.30
C GLY A 136 -16.64 -9.61 -14.27
N ARG A 137 -15.88 -9.36 -13.19
CA ARG A 137 -16.19 -8.38 -12.14
C ARG A 137 -15.43 -7.07 -12.37
N GLU A 138 -15.92 -6.25 -13.28
CA GLU A 138 -15.23 -5.03 -13.75
C GLU A 138 -15.57 -3.77 -12.95
N ILE A 139 -15.38 -3.77 -11.62
CA ILE A 139 -15.78 -2.64 -10.75
C ILE A 139 -15.14 -1.30 -11.10
N ARG A 140 -13.96 -1.30 -11.75
CA ARG A 140 -13.30 -0.07 -12.23
C ARG A 140 -13.99 0.55 -13.44
N ARG A 141 -14.61 -0.27 -14.30
CA ARG A 141 -15.31 0.17 -15.52
C ARG A 141 -16.80 0.39 -15.25
N LYS A 142 -17.38 -0.44 -14.39
CA LYS A 142 -18.78 -0.37 -13.95
C LYS A 142 -18.79 -0.29 -12.43
N PRO A 143 -18.56 0.91 -11.85
CA PRO A 143 -18.63 1.09 -10.41
C PRO A 143 -20.00 0.67 -9.88
N VAL A 144 -20.00 -0.02 -8.75
CA VAL A 144 -21.20 -0.48 -8.04
C VAL A 144 -21.01 -0.17 -6.56
N ILE A 145 -22.02 0.44 -5.95
CA ILE A 145 -22.09 0.64 -4.50
C ILE A 145 -23.25 -0.21 -4.01
N ASN A 146 -22.93 -1.25 -3.22
CA ASN A 146 -23.92 -2.14 -2.61
C ASN A 146 -24.03 -1.83 -1.11
N ASP A 147 -24.63 -0.69 -0.81
CA ASP A 147 -24.87 -0.20 0.55
C ASP A 147 -26.37 0.02 0.75
N SER A 148 -26.94 -0.54 1.82
CA SER A 148 -28.35 -0.38 2.17
C SER A 148 -28.70 1.02 2.71
N SER A 149 -27.70 1.77 3.17
CA SER A 149 -27.87 3.11 3.75
C SER A 149 -26.66 4.01 3.41
N PRO A 150 -26.37 4.27 2.12
CA PRO A 150 -25.20 5.01 1.71
C PRO A 150 -25.26 6.46 2.20
N PRO A 151 -24.11 7.05 2.59
CA PRO A 151 -24.05 8.48 2.87
C PRO A 151 -24.47 9.30 1.64
N PRO A 152 -25.00 10.52 1.80
CA PRO A 152 -25.49 11.33 0.68
C PRO A 152 -24.50 11.46 -0.48
N ALA A 153 -23.21 11.70 -0.19
CA ALA A 153 -22.18 11.83 -1.21
C ALA A 153 -22.00 10.56 -2.08
N ALA A 154 -22.22 9.37 -1.53
CA ALA A 154 -22.14 8.13 -2.31
C ALA A 154 -23.34 7.94 -3.25
N GLN A 155 -24.47 8.62 -2.97
CA GLN A 155 -25.66 8.60 -3.82
C GLN A 155 -25.50 9.50 -5.06
N GLU A 156 -24.52 10.41 -5.07
CA GLU A 156 -24.26 11.34 -6.17
C GLU A 156 -23.60 10.69 -7.39
N GLY A 157 -23.19 9.42 -7.27
CA GLY A 157 -22.57 8.63 -8.34
C GLY A 157 -21.07 8.45 -8.16
N ALA A 158 -20.44 7.77 -9.13
CA ALA A 158 -19.02 7.38 -9.04
C ALA A 158 -18.06 8.45 -9.58
N ASP A 159 -18.56 9.40 -10.36
CA ASP A 159 -17.74 10.43 -11.00
C ASP A 159 -17.52 11.63 -10.08
N PRO A 160 -16.40 12.37 -10.24
CA PRO A 160 -16.13 13.58 -9.46
C PRO A 160 -17.26 14.62 -9.57
N GLN A 161 -17.66 15.19 -8.42
CA GLN A 161 -18.68 16.24 -8.33
C GLN A 161 -18.00 17.63 -8.25
N PRO A 162 -17.90 18.40 -9.36
CA PRO A 162 -17.29 19.72 -9.34
C PRO A 162 -18.13 20.73 -8.55
N GLY A 163 -17.51 21.81 -8.06
CA GLY A 163 -18.20 22.89 -7.36
C GLY A 163 -18.46 22.67 -5.87
N ILE A 164 -18.15 21.48 -5.32
CA ILE A 164 -18.22 21.21 -3.87
C ILE A 164 -17.08 21.94 -3.12
N TRP A 165 -15.91 22.04 -3.74
CA TRP A 165 -14.74 22.74 -3.20
C TRP A 165 -14.48 24.04 -3.97
N PRO A 166 -13.87 25.06 -3.34
CA PRO A 166 -13.57 26.32 -4.00
C PRO A 166 -12.67 26.15 -5.23
N GLU A 167 -12.96 26.91 -6.29
CA GLU A 167 -12.08 27.04 -7.44
C GLU A 167 -10.79 27.80 -7.07
N VAL A 168 -9.69 27.46 -7.74
CA VAL A 168 -8.41 28.15 -7.55
C VAL A 168 -8.49 29.53 -8.19
N THR A 169 -8.61 30.58 -7.37
CA THR A 169 -8.71 31.98 -7.84
C THR A 169 -7.36 32.70 -7.90
N GLN A 170 -6.35 32.22 -7.17
CA GLN A 170 -4.99 32.77 -7.13
C GLN A 170 -3.96 31.64 -7.27
N PRO A 171 -3.72 31.15 -8.50
CA PRO A 171 -2.75 30.08 -8.71
C PRO A 171 -1.33 30.54 -8.39
N THR A 172 -0.50 29.61 -7.89
CA THR A 172 0.92 29.88 -7.65
C THR A 172 1.61 30.22 -8.97
N PRO A 173 2.23 31.40 -9.11
CA PRO A 173 2.87 31.80 -10.36
C PRO A 173 4.12 30.95 -10.64
N GLU A 174 4.44 30.70 -11.91
CA GLU A 174 5.55 29.82 -12.32
C GLU A 174 6.89 30.19 -11.67
N LYS A 175 7.17 31.49 -11.52
CA LYS A 175 8.38 31.98 -10.84
C LYS A 175 8.53 31.52 -9.38
N ALA A 176 7.44 31.08 -8.76
CA ALA A 176 7.42 30.58 -7.39
C ALA A 176 7.48 29.04 -7.32
N TRP A 177 7.58 28.34 -8.45
CA TRP A 177 7.72 26.87 -8.51
C TRP A 177 9.16 26.42 -8.19
N ALA A 178 9.80 27.07 -7.22
CA ALA A 178 11.16 26.72 -6.81
C ALA A 178 11.18 25.35 -6.12
N VAL A 179 12.00 24.43 -6.63
CA VAL A 179 12.23 23.11 -6.04
C VAL A 179 13.30 23.22 -4.95
N LYS A 180 12.97 22.81 -3.73
CA LYS A 180 13.92 22.74 -2.61
C LYS A 180 14.53 21.33 -2.55
N PRO A 181 15.83 21.19 -2.26
CA PRO A 181 16.43 19.87 -2.06
C PRO A 181 15.85 19.19 -0.80
N GLY A 182 15.51 17.91 -0.90
CA GLY A 182 15.23 17.02 0.23
C GLY A 182 16.43 16.13 0.58
N ASP A 183 16.29 15.29 1.61
CA ASP A 183 17.39 14.51 2.20
C ASP A 183 18.11 13.57 1.21
N SER A 184 17.40 13.04 0.21
CA SER A 184 17.97 12.19 -0.84
C SER A 184 18.56 12.95 -2.04
N SER A 185 18.62 14.29 -1.99
CA SER A 185 19.06 15.11 -3.13
C SER A 185 20.54 14.93 -3.43
N GLY A 186 20.88 14.72 -4.70
CA GLY A 186 22.28 14.56 -5.16
C GLY A 186 22.81 13.13 -5.14
N PHE A 187 21.99 12.14 -4.76
CA PHE A 187 22.36 10.73 -4.71
C PHE A 187 22.97 10.19 -6.02
N PHE A 188 22.36 10.50 -7.17
CA PHE A 188 22.81 10.03 -8.49
C PHE A 188 23.90 10.88 -9.14
N LYS A 189 24.48 11.88 -8.45
CA LYS A 189 25.50 12.77 -9.02
C LYS A 189 26.94 12.23 -8.90
N LYS A 190 27.11 10.94 -8.63
CA LYS A 190 28.42 10.26 -8.54
C LYS A 190 28.78 9.60 -9.86
#